data_AF-A0A7X8IPC9-F1
#
_entry.id   AF-A0A7X8IPC9-F1
#
_cell.length_a   1.000
_cell.length_b   1.000
_cell.length_c   1.000
_cell.angle_alpha   90.00
_cell.angle_beta   90.00
_cell.angle_gamma   90.00
#
_symmetry.space_group_name_H-M   'P 1'
#
loop_
_entity.id
_entity.type
_entity.pdbx_description
1 polymer ?
#
loop_
_entity_poly.entity_id
_entity_poly.type
_entity_poly.pdbx_seq_one_letter_code
_entity_poly.pdbx_strand_id
1 'polypeptide(L)' 'MLTINLIRENKDFVIERLRVKNFDATETVDKILELDQMRREIQSKFDQAQGDMNRISKEIGIMMKEGRKDEAAR' A
#
# COMPACT_ATOMS: atom_id res chain seq x y z
N MET A 1 -7.35 -7.46 19.97
CA MET A 1 -7.14 -6.47 18.89
C MET A 1 -8.05 -6.88 17.73
N LEU A 2 -8.90 -6.00 17.21
CA LEU A 2 -9.73 -6.32 16.03
C LEU A 2 -8.84 -6.39 14.79
N THR A 3 -9.04 -7.38 13.93
CA THR A 3 -8.31 -7.49 12.66
C THR A 3 -8.91 -6.52 11.65
N ILE A 4 -8.05 -5.82 10.90
CA ILE A 4 -8.47 -4.90 9.82
C ILE A 4 -9.35 -5.62 8.78
N ASN A 5 -9.09 -6.91 8.53
CA ASN A 5 -9.88 -7.74 7.61
C ASN A 5 -11.32 -7.91 8.10
N LEU A 6 -11.54 -8.11 9.40
CA LEU A 6 -12.89 -8.25 9.95
C LEU A 6 -13.68 -6.94 9.80
N ILE A 7 -13.02 -5.80 9.97
CA ILE A 7 -13.63 -4.48 9.78
C ILE A 7 -13.97 -4.25 8.30
N ARG A 8 -13.11 -4.72 7.38
CA ARG A 8 -13.34 -4.59 5.94
C ARG A 8 -14.45 -5.49 5.42
N GLU A 9 -14.49 -6.75 5.88
CA GLU A 9 -15.46 -7.75 5.41
C GLU A 9 -16.82 -7.58 6.08
N ASN A 10 -16.84 -7.18 7.36
CA ASN A 10 -18.04 -7.18 8.18
C ASN A 10 -18.22 -5.85 8.93
N LYS A 11 -18.12 -4.72 8.21
CA LYS A 11 -18.23 -3.38 8.80
C LYS A 11 -19.51 -3.19 9.62
N ASP A 12 -20.64 -3.62 9.08
CA ASP A 12 -21.96 -3.40 9.69
C ASP A 12 -22.10 -4.23 10.97
N PHE A 13 -21.54 -5.44 10.98
CA PHE A 13 -21.48 -6.29 12.17
C PHE A 13 -20.63 -5.65 13.28
N VAL A 14 -19.50 -5.04 12.92
CA VAL A 14 -18.62 -4.38 13.90
C VAL A 14 -19.31 -3.15 14.48
N ILE A 15 -19.95 -2.32 13.65
CA ILE A 15 -20.70 -1.13 14.07
C ILE A 15 -21.85 -1.54 15.01
N GLU A 16 -22.62 -2.55 14.63
CA GLU A 16 -23.76 -3.01 15.42
C GLU A 16 -23.33 -3.55 16.80
N ARG A 17 -22.23 -4.32 16.85
CA ARG A 17 -21.69 -4.85 18.11
C ARG A 17 -21.10 -3.78 19.01
N LEU A 18 -20.56 -2.70 18.44
CA LEU A 18 -20.04 -1.56 19.19
C LEU A 18 -21.17 -0.65 19.66
N ARG A 19 -22.25 -0.51 18.90
CA ARG A 19 -23.47 0.20 19.29
C ARG A 19 -24.12 -0.41 20.53
N VAL A 20 -24.13 -1.75 20.65
CA VAL A 20 -24.58 -2.45 21.88
C VAL A 20 -23.78 -2.04 23.12
N LYS A 21 -22.53 -1.58 22.95
CA LYS A 21 -21.68 -1.06 24.03
C LYS A 21 -21.81 0.46 24.20
N ASN A 22 -22.84 1.09 23.65
CA ASN A 22 -23.05 2.54 23.60
C ASN A 22 -21.87 3.30 22.94
N PHE A 23 -21.22 2.68 21.95
CA PHE A 23 -20.14 3.30 21.19
C PHE A 23 -20.52 3.37 19.71
N ASP A 24 -20.65 4.58 19.17
CA ASP A 24 -20.84 4.78 17.75
C ASP A 24 -19.49 4.69 17.02
N ALA A 25 -19.27 3.54 16.40
CA ALA A 25 -18.03 3.25 15.68
C ALA A 25 -18.08 3.64 14.20
N THR A 26 -19.20 4.16 13.71
CA THR A 26 -19.45 4.36 12.27
C THR A 26 -18.33 5.20 11.63
N GLU A 27 -18.11 6.41 12.15
CA GLU A 27 -17.03 7.28 11.64
C GLU A 27 -15.63 6.70 11.83
N THR A 28 -15.43 5.96 12.92
CA THR A 28 -14.12 5.40 13.25
C THR A 28 -13.78 4.27 12.26
N VAL A 29 -14.75 3.40 11.98
CA VAL A 29 -14.63 2.32 11.00
C VAL A 29 -14.38 2.89 9.61
N ASP A 30 -15.12 3.92 9.20
CA ASP A 30 -14.94 4.55 7.90
C ASP A 30 -13.54 5.19 7.76
N LYS A 31 -13.08 5.94 8.78
CA LYS A 31 -11.71 6.50 8.81
C LYS A 31 -10.63 5.41 8.77
N ILE A 32 -10.83 4.30 9.48
CA ILE A 32 -9.91 3.17 9.46
C ILE A 32 -9.81 2.57 8.05
N LEU A 33 -10.95 2.40 7.37
CA LEU A 33 -10.99 1.86 6.00
C LEU A 33 -10.34 2.81 5.00
N GLU A 34 -10.55 4.12 5.14
CA GLU A 34 -9.90 5.13 4.31
C GLU A 34 -8.38 5.12 4.49
N LEU A 35 -7.89 5.15 5.73
CA LEU A 35 -6.45 5.09 6.03
C LEU A 35 -5.82 3.79 5.54
N ASP A 36 -6.52 2.66 5.67
CA ASP A 36 -6.05 1.37 5.17
C ASP A 36 -5.99 1.35 3.63
N GLN A 37 -6.94 2.00 2.95
CA GLN A 37 -6.92 2.16 1.49
C GLN A 37 -5.72 3.02 1.06
N MET A 38 -5.53 4.19 1.69
CA MET A 38 -4.38 5.07 1.43
C MET A 38 -3.06 4.33 1.66
N ARG A 39 -2.95 3.56 2.75
CA ARG A 39 -1.76 2.75 3.06
C ARG A 39 -1.47 1.75 1.94
N ARG A 40 -2.49 1.03 1.45
CA ARG A 40 -2.33 0.05 0.37
C ARG A 40 -1.91 0.70 -0.95
N GLU A 41 -2.44 1.86 -1.27
CA GLU A 41 -2.05 2.62 -2.45
C GLU A 41 -0.60 3.10 -2.37
N ILE A 42 -0.19 3.64 -1.23
CA ILE A 42 1.20 4.07 -1.01
C ILE A 42 2.14 2.87 -1.09
N GLN A 43 1.79 1.75 -0.46
CA GLN A 43 2.58 0.52 -0.53
C GLN A 43 2.74 0.05 -1.97
N SER A 44 1.64 -0.01 -2.75
CA SER A 44 1.69 -0.41 -4.15
C SER A 44 2.55 0.53 -5.00
N LYS A 45 2.47 1.84 -4.79
CA LYS A 45 3.30 2.82 -5.49
C LYS A 45 4.77 2.68 -5.13
N PHE A 46 5.06 2.44 -3.85
CA PHE A 46 6.42 2.20 -3.38
C PHE A 46 7.02 0.94 -4.00
N ASP A 47 6.28 -0.18 -3.99
CA ASP A 47 6.74 -1.44 -4.55
C ASP A 47 6.96 -1.33 -6.07
N GLN A 48 6.10 -0.60 -6.79
CA GLN A 48 6.30 -0.27 -8.21
C GLN A 48 7.58 0.54 -8.44
N ALA A 49 7.76 1.65 -7.71
CA ALA A 49 8.94 2.50 -7.83
C ALA A 49 10.24 1.75 -7.50
N GLN A 50 10.21 0.88 -6.49
CA GLN A 50 11.34 0.03 -6.13
C GLN A 50 11.65 -1.00 -7.22
N GLY A 51 10.61 -1.60 -7.82
CA GLY A 51 10.73 -2.50 -8.97
C GLY A 51 11.36 -1.81 -10.18
N ASP A 52 10.90 -0.60 -10.50
CA ASP A 52 11.43 0.22 -11.58
C ASP A 52 12.89 0.62 -11.34
N MET A 53 13.22 1.08 -10.13
CA MET A 53 14.60 1.40 -9.75
C MET A 53 15.54 0.20 -9.93
N ASN A 54 15.11 -1.00 -9.50
CA ASN A 54 15.87 -2.22 -9.68
C ASN A 54 16.02 -2.62 -11.15
N ARG A 55 14.97 -2.40 -11.97
CA ARG A 55 15.02 -2.65 -13.42
C ARG A 55 16.01 -1.72 -14.10
N ILE A 56 15.89 -0.41 -13.84
CA ILE A 56 16.80 0.62 -14.37
C ILE A 56 18.24 0.33 -13.95
N SER A 57 18.48 -0.02 -12.69
CA SER A 57 19.83 -0.36 -12.20
C SER A 57 20.43 -1.57 -12.93
N LYS A 58 19.61 -2.58 -13.24
CA LYS A 58 20.04 -3.75 -14.04
C LYS A 58 20.34 -3.36 -15.49
N GLU A 59 19.49 -2.53 -16.10
CA GLU A 59 19.69 -2.03 -17.46
C GLU A 59 21.00 -1.23 -17.58
N ILE A 60 21.27 -0.33 -16.62
CA ILE A 60 22.53 0.41 -16.54
C ILE A 60 23.73 -0.54 -16.41
N GLY A 61 23.63 -1.55 -15.54
CA GLY A 61 24.69 -2.56 -15.37
C GLY A 61 24.99 -3.35 -16.65
N ILE A 62 23.96 -3.69 -17.43
CA ILE A 62 24.10 -4.36 -18.73
C ILE A 62 24.75 -3.43 -19.75
N MET A 63 24.28 -2.19 -19.88
CA MET A 63 24.84 -1.19 -20.81
C MET A 63 26.31 -0.88 -20.53
N MET A 64 26.69 -0.80 -19.24
CA MET A 64 28.08 -0.64 -18.81
C MET A 64 28.95 -1.84 -19.19
N LYS A 65 28.41 -3.07 -19.12
CA LYS A 65 29.10 -4.31 -19.51
C LYS A 65 29.25 -4.43 -21.04
N GLU A 66 28.28 -3.95 -21.79
CA GLU A 66 28.30 -3.90 -23.27
C GLU A 66 29.19 -2.78 -23.84
N GLY A 67 29.83 -1.98 -22.98
CA GLY A 67 30.77 -0.94 -23.39
C GLY A 67 30.13 0.36 -23.90
N ARG A 68 28.80 0.49 -23.83
CA ARG A 68 28.04 1.70 -24.21
C ARG A 68 28.02 2.74 -23.08
N LYS A 69 29.21 3.16 -22.64
CA LYS A 69 29.39 4.09 -21.51
C LYS A 69 28.70 5.44 -21.72
N ASP A 70 28.57 5.91 -22.97
CA ASP A 70 27.94 7.19 -23.29
C ASP A 70 26.41 7.18 -23.17
N GLU A 71 25.77 6.01 -23.26
CA GLU A 71 24.31 5.87 -23.07
C GLU A 71 23.93 5.52 -21.64
N ALA A 72 24.82 4.89 -20.87
CA ALA A 72 24.59 4.57 -19.47
C ALA A 72 24.76 5.77 -18.52
N ALA A 73 25.40 6.86 -18.98
CA ALA A 73 25.70 8.06 -18.19
C ALA A 73 24.80 9.27 -18.54
N ARG A 74 23.89 9.14 -19.51
CA ARG A 74 22.86 10.15 -19.84
C ARG A 74 21.52 9.76 -19.22
#